data_AF-A0A714Q5Z2-F1
#
_entry.id   AF-A0A714Q5Z2-F1
#
_cell.length_a   1.000
_cell.length_b   1.000
_cell.length_c   1.000
_cell.angle_alpha   90.00
_cell.angle_beta   90.00
_cell.angle_gamma   90.00
#
_symmetry.space_group_name_H-M   'P 1'
#
loop_
_entity.id
_entity.type
_entity.pdbx_description
1 polymer ?
#
loop_
_entity_poly.entity_id
_entity_poly.type
_entity_poly.pdbx_seq_one_letter_code
_entity_poly.pdbx_strand_id
1 'polypeptide(L)' 'PNERTQLATLARQHHLWASLGSDFHQPCPWIELGRKLWLPAGVEGVWQTWEQPQISQ' A
#
# COMPACT_ATOMS: atom_id res chain seq x y z
N PRO A 1 4.13 -5.60 16.47
CA PRO A 1 3.47 -4.27 16.65
C PRO A 1 4.12 -3.09 15.90
N ASN A 2 5.44 -3.09 15.67
CA ASN A 2 6.17 -1.91 15.14
C ASN A 2 6.60 -1.99 13.66
N GLU A 3 6.39 -3.13 13.01
CA GLU A 3 6.91 -3.38 11.66
C GLU A 3 6.46 -2.32 10.63
N ARG A 4 5.18 -1.92 10.67
CA ARG A 4 4.65 -0.88 9.77
C ARG A 4 5.33 0.47 9.95
N THR A 5 5.59 0.87 11.20
CA THR A 5 6.27 2.13 11.52
C THR A 5 7.75 2.09 11.11
N GLN A 6 8.40 0.93 11.28
CA GLN A 6 9.77 0.72 10.86
C GLN A 6 9.91 0.78 9.34
N LEU A 7 9.07 0.06 8.60
CA LEU A 7 9.05 0.09 7.13
C LEU A 7 8.73 1.50 6.59
N ALA A 8 7.79 2.21 7.20
CA ALA A 8 7.50 3.60 6.84
C ALA A 8 8.70 4.54 7.08
N THR A 9 9.46 4.30 8.15
CA THR A 9 10.67 5.09 8.43
C THR A 9 11.76 4.84 7.40
N LEU A 10 12.00 3.57 7.04
CA LEU A 10 12.94 3.20 5.99
C LEU A 10 12.53 3.79 4.64
N ALA A 11 11.26 3.68 4.27
CA ALA A 11 10.75 4.25 3.01
C ALA A 11 11.02 5.76 2.93
N ARG A 12 10.75 6.51 4.01
CA ARG A 12 11.05 7.95 4.07
C ARG A 12 12.54 8.26 3.99
N GLN A 13 13.37 7.50 4.71
CA GLN A 13 14.83 7.71 4.73
C GLN A 13 15.48 7.52 3.36
N HIS A 14 14.89 6.65 2.53
CA HIS A 14 15.42 6.32 1.21
C HIS A 14 14.59 6.90 0.06
N HIS A 15 13.65 7.80 0.34
CA HIS A 15 12.76 8.40 -0.66
C HIS A 15 12.03 7.36 -1.54
N LEU A 16 11.56 6.28 -0.92
CA LEU A 16 10.83 5.21 -1.58
C LEU A 16 9.32 5.42 -1.46
N TRP A 17 8.60 5.04 -2.52
CA TRP A 17 7.16 4.93 -2.51
C TRP A 17 6.71 3.69 -1.72
N ALA A 18 5.59 3.80 -1.02
CA ALA A 18 5.01 2.69 -0.28
C ALA A 18 3.98 1.95 -1.12
N SER A 19 3.97 0.61 -1.00
CA SER A 19 2.90 -0.24 -1.51
C SER A 19 2.19 -0.92 -0.35
N LEU A 20 0.95 -1.35 -0.60
CA LEU A 20 0.12 -2.08 0.35
C LEU A 20 -0.68 -3.13 -0.39
N GLY A 21 -0.67 -4.34 0.13
CA GLY A 21 -1.44 -5.46 -0.39
C GLY A 21 -1.96 -6.32 0.75
N SER A 22 -3.10 -6.96 0.54
CA SER A 22 -3.67 -7.92 1.49
C SER A 22 -2.98 -9.28 1.49
N ASP A 23 -2.16 -9.55 0.45
CA ASP A 23 -1.58 -10.87 0.19
C ASP A 23 -2.65 -11.98 0.14
N PHE A 24 -3.82 -11.65 -0.40
CA PHE A 24 -4.96 -12.54 -0.46
C PHE A 24 -4.78 -13.62 -1.53
N HIS A 25 -4.92 -14.88 -1.13
CA HIS A 25 -4.79 -16.04 -2.01
C HIS A 25 -6.14 -16.75 -2.25
N GLN A 26 -7.02 -16.78 -1.25
CA GLN A 26 -8.35 -17.42 -1.34
C GLN A 26 -9.30 -16.90 -0.24
N PRO A 27 -10.63 -16.97 -0.43
CA PRO A 27 -11.60 -16.58 0.60
C PRO A 27 -11.48 -17.44 1.85
N CYS A 28 -11.47 -16.82 3.03
CA CYS A 28 -11.57 -17.51 4.31
C CYS A 28 -12.22 -16.62 5.38
N PRO A 29 -12.72 -17.18 6.51
CA PRO A 29 -13.65 -16.47 7.41
C PRO A 29 -13.11 -15.18 8.05
N TRP A 30 -11.80 -14.95 8.00
CA TRP A 30 -11.13 -13.86 8.70
C TRP A 30 -10.33 -12.94 7.78
N ILE A 31 -10.24 -13.27 6.49
CA ILE A 31 -9.47 -12.52 5.51
C ILE A 31 -10.42 -12.10 4.38
N GLU A 32 -10.74 -10.81 4.37
CA GLU A 32 -11.50 -10.19 3.30
C GLU A 32 -10.56 -9.38 2.41
N LEU A 33 -10.61 -9.64 1.11
CA LEU A 33 -9.84 -8.89 0.10
C LEU A 33 -10.15 -7.39 0.23
N GLY A 34 -9.11 -6.58 0.35
CA GLY A 34 -9.22 -5.12 0.36
C GLY A 34 -9.64 -4.50 1.70
N ARG A 35 -9.90 -5.28 2.76
CA ARG A 35 -10.29 -4.71 4.07
C ARG A 35 -9.10 -4.36 4.96
N LYS A 36 -9.29 -3.32 5.79
CA LYS A 36 -8.33 -2.85 6.82
C LYS A 36 -6.93 -2.55 6.26
N LEU A 37 -6.90 -2.07 5.01
CA LEU A 37 -5.70 -1.64 4.32
C LEU A 37 -5.55 -0.12 4.49
N TRP A 38 -4.54 0.31 5.24
CA TRP A 38 -4.13 1.71 5.32
C TRP A 38 -2.60 1.81 5.28
N LEU A 39 -2.11 2.84 4.60
CA LEU A 39 -0.70 3.21 4.69
C LEU A 39 -0.43 3.88 6.04
N PRO A 40 0.77 3.70 6.62
CA PRO A 40 1.23 4.52 7.73
C PRO A 40 1.28 6.00 7.35
N ALA A 41 1.16 6.89 8.35
CA ALA A 41 1.29 8.33 8.11
C ALA A 41 2.68 8.69 7.57
N GLY A 42 2.73 9.65 6.64
CA GLY A 42 3.98 10.22 6.12
C GLY A 42 4.68 9.40 5.03
N VAL A 43 4.04 8.36 4.48
CA VAL A 43 4.48 7.71 3.24
C VAL A 43 3.47 7.96 2.12
N GLU A 44 3.96 8.02 0.90
CA GLU A 44 3.15 8.20 -0.30
C GLU A 44 2.96 6.86 -1.01
N GLY A 45 1.74 6.60 -1.49
CA GLY A 45 1.40 5.36 -2.17
C GLY A 45 1.94 5.33 -3.59
N VAL A 46 2.53 4.21 -4.01
CA VAL A 46 3.09 4.05 -5.36
C VAL A 46 2.07 4.31 -6.48
N TRP A 47 0.78 4.14 -6.21
CA TRP A 47 -0.28 4.44 -7.18
C TRP A 47 -0.39 5.92 -7.56
N GLN A 48 0.20 6.83 -6.78
CA GLN A 48 0.25 8.25 -7.13
C GLN A 48 1.19 8.53 -8.31
N THR A 49 2.10 7.60 -8.62
CA THR A 49 3.02 7.71 -9.76
C THR A 49 2.49 7.02 -11.01
N TRP A 50 1.34 6.38 -10.95
CA TRP A 50 0.79 5.65 -12.08
C TRP A 50 0.21 6.64 -13.10
N GLU A 51 0.50 6.38 -14.38
CA GLU A 51 -0.13 7.11 -15.47
C GLU A 51 -1.65 6.92 -15.40
N GLN A 52 -2.39 8.01 -15.59
CA GLN A 52 -3.83 7.93 -15.68
C GLN A 52 -4.20 7.19 -16.97
N PRO A 53 -5.19 6.27 -16.92
CA PRO A 53 -5.63 5.60 -18.13
C PRO A 53 -6.13 6.65 -19.12
N GLN A 54 -5.53 6.66 -20.32
CA GLN A 54 -5.98 7.52 -21.39
C GLN A 54 -7.30 6.95 -21.94
N ILE A 55 -8.42 7.49 -21.48
CA ILE A 55 -9.73 7.14 -22.02
C ILE A 55 -9.84 7.85 -23.39
N SER A 56 -9.57 7.12 -24.47
CA SER A 56 -9.94 7.54 -25.81
C SER A 56 -11.46 7.57 -25.90
N GLN A 57 -12.04 8.73 -26.23
CA GLN A 57 -13.47 8.89 -26.53
C GLN A 57 -13.87 8.12 -27.78
#